data_AF-A0A924H7Z0-F1
#
_entry.id   AF-A0A924H7Z0-F1
#
_cell.length_a   1.000
_cell.length_b   1.000
_cell.length_c   1.000
_cell.angle_alpha   90.00
_cell.angle_beta   90.00
_cell.angle_gamma   90.00
#
_symmetry.space_group_name_H-M   'P 1'
#
loop_
_entity.id
_entity.type
_entity.pdbx_description
1 polymer ?
#
loop_
_entity_poly.entity_id
_entity_poly.type
_entity_poly.pdbx_seq_one_letter_code
_entity_poly.pdbx_strand_id
1 'polypeptide(L)'
;MRTNYNIFKIVTFALLFSCNSWSQIKITQWNFNGASATTVPGGTTAPTPIIGTGSATLVGGTTATFASGISSGGSTDPVITVPENYGWNTTNYAALGLESKQRGVQFDVSTLGFQGITFKFDQRLSNSSNNTYIAQYTTDRTV
;
A
#
# COMPACT_ATOMS: atom_id res chain seq x y z
N MET A 1 49.63 17.13 38.64
CA MET A 1 48.92 17.54 37.41
C MET A 1 47.41 17.46 37.71
N ARG A 2 46.64 18.54 37.52
CA ARG A 2 45.16 18.50 37.72
C ARG A 2 44.50 18.07 36.41
N THR A 3 43.86 16.92 36.40
CA THR A 3 43.13 16.41 35.22
C THR A 3 41.85 17.22 35.02
N ASN A 4 41.66 17.76 33.80
CA ASN A 4 40.58 18.68 33.47
C ASN A 4 39.37 17.91 32.91
N TYR A 5 38.45 17.50 33.80
CA TYR A 5 37.29 16.67 33.44
C TYR A 5 36.21 17.38 32.60
N ASN A 6 36.36 18.68 32.33
CA ASN A 6 35.39 19.45 31.56
C ASN A 6 35.28 18.95 30.10
N ILE A 7 36.40 18.53 29.51
CA ILE A 7 36.41 17.93 28.16
C ILE A 7 35.66 16.60 28.17
N PHE A 8 35.87 15.76 29.19
CA PHE A 8 35.19 14.47 29.33
C PHE A 8 33.66 14.65 29.51
N LYS A 9 33.24 15.68 30.24
CA LYS A 9 31.82 16.04 30.41
C LYS A 9 31.19 16.51 29.09
N ILE A 10 31.88 17.36 28.32
CA ILE A 10 31.37 17.86 27.03
C ILE A 10 31.23 16.71 26.02
N VAL A 11 32.23 15.82 25.93
CA VAL A 11 32.19 14.66 25.02
C VAL A 11 31.07 13.69 25.41
N THR A 12 30.88 13.42 26.72
CA THR A 12 29.80 12.55 27.21
C THR A 12 28.42 13.15 26.92
N PHE A 13 28.26 14.47 27.09
CA PHE A 13 26.99 15.15 26.80
C PHE A 13 26.68 15.18 25.29
N ALA A 14 27.69 15.34 24.43
CA ALA A 14 27.53 15.32 22.98
C ALA A 14 27.14 13.93 22.43
N LEU A 15 27.68 12.85 23.02
CA LEU A 15 27.37 11.47 22.62
C LEU A 15 25.91 11.08 22.94
N LEU A 16 25.32 11.64 24.00
CA LEU A 16 23.95 11.34 24.45
C LEU A 16 22.84 11.90 23.54
N PHE A 17 23.15 12.83 22.62
CA PHE A 17 22.17 13.42 21.69
C PHE A 17 22.12 12.77 20.30
N SER A 18 22.85 11.67 20.09
CA SER A 18 22.92 10.99 18.79
C SER A 18 21.96 9.78 18.69
N CYS A 19 20.70 9.96 19.07
CA CYS A 19 19.68 8.95 18.78
C CYS A 19 19.17 9.14 17.35
N ASN A 20 19.57 8.25 16.44
CA ASN A 20 18.92 8.15 15.14
C ASN A 20 17.56 7.48 15.33
N SER A 21 16.46 8.22 15.11
CA SER A 21 15.13 7.63 14.97
C SER A 21 14.90 7.31 13.50
N TRP A 22 14.87 6.02 13.15
CA TRP A 22 14.43 5.60 11.82
C TRP A 22 12.93 5.42 11.83
N SER A 23 12.23 6.29 11.11
CA SER A 23 10.83 6.08 10.79
C SER A 23 10.70 4.88 9.84
N GLN A 24 9.56 4.19 9.88
CA GLN A 24 9.26 3.13 8.93
C GLN A 24 9.26 3.70 7.50
N ILE A 25 10.03 3.08 6.60
CA ILE A 25 10.08 3.45 5.20
C ILE A 25 8.83 2.91 4.49
N LYS A 26 8.14 3.77 3.74
CA LYS A 26 7.11 3.33 2.78
C LYS A 26 7.78 2.91 1.48
N ILE A 27 7.84 1.61 1.22
CA ILE A 27 8.47 1.05 0.02
C ILE A 27 7.67 1.42 -1.22
N THR A 28 6.36 1.17 -1.21
CA THR A 28 5.45 1.51 -2.31
C THR A 28 4.04 1.73 -1.76
N GLN A 29 3.28 2.64 -2.37
CA GLN A 29 1.90 2.92 -1.97
C GLN A 29 1.03 3.22 -3.19
N TRP A 30 -0.18 2.67 -3.20
CA TRP A 30 -1.29 3.11 -4.03
C TRP A 30 -2.34 3.78 -3.16
N ASN A 31 -2.92 4.87 -3.65
CA ASN A 31 -4.09 5.51 -3.04
C ASN A 31 -5.28 5.63 -4.01
N PHE A 32 -5.05 5.42 -5.31
CA PHE A 32 -6.06 5.48 -6.36
C PHE A 32 -6.76 6.84 -6.51
N ASN A 33 -6.22 7.91 -5.92
CA ASN A 33 -6.86 9.23 -5.96
C ASN A 33 -6.67 9.87 -7.33
N GLY A 34 -7.64 10.70 -7.73
CA GLY A 34 -7.63 11.39 -9.02
C GLY A 34 -8.60 12.57 -9.04
N ALA A 35 -8.48 13.44 -10.06
CA ALA A 35 -9.42 14.55 -10.25
C ALA A 35 -10.85 14.08 -10.59
N SER A 36 -10.96 12.84 -11.08
CA SER A 36 -12.18 12.11 -11.37
C SER A 36 -11.87 10.61 -11.45
N ALA A 37 -12.90 9.77 -11.43
CA ALA A 37 -12.76 8.33 -11.64
C ALA A 37 -12.09 7.96 -12.98
N THR A 38 -12.06 8.86 -13.97
CA THR A 38 -11.45 8.63 -15.29
C THR A 38 -10.01 9.13 -15.39
N THR A 39 -9.51 9.83 -14.37
CA THR A 39 -8.18 10.47 -14.38
C THR A 39 -7.25 9.93 -13.30
N VAL A 40 -7.61 8.82 -12.64
CA VAL A 40 -6.70 8.11 -11.74
C VAL A 40 -5.48 7.63 -12.53
N PRO A 41 -4.24 7.93 -12.09
CA PRO A 41 -3.02 7.55 -12.78
C PRO A 41 -2.92 6.03 -13.04
N GLY A 42 -2.55 5.66 -14.27
CA GLY A 42 -2.50 4.26 -14.74
C GLY A 42 -3.85 3.65 -15.14
N GLY A 43 -4.95 4.36 -14.89
CA GLY A 43 -6.29 3.93 -15.28
C GLY A 43 -6.76 2.68 -14.52
N THR A 44 -7.86 2.09 -14.99
CA THR A 44 -8.55 1.01 -14.28
C THR A 44 -7.85 -0.35 -14.40
N THR A 45 -7.00 -0.57 -15.39
CA THR A 45 -6.37 -1.87 -15.66
C THR A 45 -5.01 -2.04 -14.99
N ALA A 46 -4.26 -0.94 -14.82
CA ALA A 46 -2.93 -0.94 -14.24
C ALA A 46 -2.63 0.38 -13.49
N PRO A 47 -3.36 0.68 -12.39
CA PRO A 47 -3.12 1.91 -11.65
C PRO A 47 -1.68 2.02 -11.16
N THR A 48 -1.08 3.19 -11.30
CA THR A 48 0.31 3.41 -10.92
C THR A 48 0.44 3.78 -9.45
N PRO A 49 1.51 3.36 -8.76
CA PRO A 49 1.75 3.78 -7.38
C PRO A 49 2.03 5.29 -7.29
N ILE A 50 1.67 5.90 -6.17
CA ILE A 50 1.96 7.30 -5.86
C ILE A 50 3.29 7.48 -5.10
N ILE A 51 3.77 6.41 -4.45
CA ILE A 51 5.09 6.34 -3.80
C ILE A 51 5.78 5.08 -4.27
N GLY A 52 7.07 5.17 -4.57
CA GLY A 52 7.91 4.01 -4.93
C GLY A 52 7.65 3.49 -6.34
N THR A 53 8.03 2.25 -6.57
CA THR A 53 7.91 1.56 -7.86
C THR A 53 7.27 0.20 -7.67
N GLY A 54 6.37 -0.17 -8.57
CA GLY A 54 5.72 -1.47 -8.59
C GLY A 54 4.61 -1.48 -9.63
N SER A 55 4.02 -2.65 -9.85
CA SER A 55 2.90 -2.82 -10.78
C SER A 55 1.67 -3.34 -10.06
N ALA A 56 0.50 -2.91 -10.53
CA ALA A 56 -0.79 -3.45 -10.17
C ALA A 56 -1.46 -4.00 -11.44
N THR A 57 -2.03 -5.19 -11.38
CA THR A 57 -2.68 -5.82 -12.55
C THR A 57 -3.92 -6.60 -12.17
N LEU A 58 -4.88 -6.67 -13.08
CA LEU A 58 -6.04 -7.56 -12.99
C LEU A 58 -5.64 -9.00 -13.36
N VAL A 59 -6.17 -9.98 -12.65
CA VAL A 59 -5.84 -11.41 -12.82
C VAL A 59 -7.09 -12.22 -13.12
N GLY A 60 -6.97 -13.21 -14.02
CA GLY A 60 -8.03 -14.20 -14.27
C GLY A 60 -9.30 -13.63 -14.88
N GLY A 61 -9.23 -12.51 -15.60
CA GLY A 61 -10.38 -11.89 -16.26
C GLY A 61 -11.22 -10.98 -15.36
N THR A 62 -10.76 -10.68 -14.14
CA THR A 62 -11.33 -9.60 -13.31
C THR A 62 -11.35 -8.28 -14.09
N THR A 63 -12.40 -7.48 -13.89
CA THR A 63 -12.53 -6.13 -14.46
C THR A 63 -12.53 -5.10 -13.33
N ALA A 64 -12.26 -3.84 -13.65
CA ALA A 64 -12.24 -2.79 -12.62
C ALA A 64 -12.79 -1.44 -13.07
N THR A 65 -13.27 -0.71 -12.07
CA THR A 65 -13.67 0.70 -12.13
C THR A 65 -13.12 1.42 -10.89
N PHE A 66 -13.21 2.75 -10.87
CA PHE A 66 -12.99 3.52 -9.64
C PHE A 66 -14.34 3.93 -9.07
N ALA A 67 -14.51 3.68 -7.76
CA ALA A 67 -15.68 4.05 -6.99
C ALA A 67 -15.23 4.81 -5.72
N SER A 68 -16.13 5.53 -5.07
CA SER A 68 -15.79 6.29 -3.86
C SER A 68 -15.11 5.40 -2.79
N GLY A 69 -13.90 5.79 -2.37
CA GLY A 69 -13.12 5.12 -1.32
C GLY A 69 -13.53 5.56 0.09
N ILE A 70 -14.19 6.71 0.22
CA ILE A 70 -14.67 7.27 1.50
C ILE A 70 -16.11 6.87 1.85
N SER A 71 -16.79 6.11 0.99
CA SER A 71 -18.15 5.65 1.28
C SER A 71 -18.18 4.92 2.62
N SER A 72 -19.06 5.37 3.53
CA SER A 72 -19.18 4.86 4.91
C SER A 72 -17.94 5.07 5.80
N GLY A 73 -17.03 6.00 5.46
CA GLY A 73 -15.85 6.33 6.27
C GLY A 73 -14.81 5.20 6.34
N GLY A 74 -14.83 4.29 5.37
CA GLY A 74 -14.12 3.01 5.47
C GLY A 74 -12.63 3.02 5.11
N SER A 75 -12.08 4.12 4.57
CA SER A 75 -10.66 4.19 4.19
C SER A 75 -9.83 4.96 5.22
N THR A 76 -8.60 4.49 5.42
CA THR A 76 -7.53 5.15 6.17
C THR A 76 -6.80 6.21 5.36
N ASP A 77 -7.12 6.40 4.07
CA ASP A 77 -6.58 7.50 3.27
C ASP A 77 -7.06 8.85 3.82
N PRO A 78 -6.14 9.78 4.14
CA PRO A 78 -6.48 11.08 4.72
C PRO A 78 -7.23 12.03 3.78
N VAL A 79 -7.29 11.76 2.48
CA VAL A 79 -8.05 12.56 1.53
C VAL A 79 -9.55 12.32 1.73
N ILE A 80 -10.28 13.34 2.20
CA ILE A 80 -11.71 13.25 2.52
C ILE A 80 -12.61 14.21 1.72
N THR A 81 -12.04 14.91 0.73
CA THR A 81 -12.73 15.94 -0.08
C THR A 81 -12.81 15.56 -1.57
N VAL A 82 -13.54 16.38 -2.34
CA VAL A 82 -13.61 16.32 -3.81
C VAL A 82 -12.52 17.23 -4.42
N PRO A 83 -11.84 16.84 -5.52
CA PRO A 83 -11.92 15.55 -6.19
C PRO A 83 -11.06 14.46 -5.51
N GLU A 84 -11.32 13.20 -5.87
CA GLU A 84 -11.78 12.25 -4.86
C GLU A 84 -10.76 11.18 -4.44
N ASN A 85 -10.97 10.76 -3.20
CA ASN A 85 -10.54 9.49 -2.68
C ASN A 85 -11.36 8.36 -3.31
N TYR A 86 -10.69 7.52 -4.09
CA TYR A 86 -11.27 6.39 -4.78
C TYR A 86 -10.74 5.07 -4.23
N GLY A 87 -11.59 4.04 -4.29
CA GLY A 87 -11.17 2.65 -4.20
C GLY A 87 -11.10 2.03 -5.60
N TRP A 88 -10.09 1.19 -5.82
CA TRP A 88 -10.01 0.36 -7.01
C TRP A 88 -11.02 -0.80 -6.89
N ASN A 89 -12.20 -0.61 -7.48
CA ASN A 89 -13.31 -1.53 -7.39
C ASN A 89 -13.16 -2.62 -8.45
N THR A 90 -13.15 -3.89 -8.02
CA THR A 90 -13.03 -5.03 -8.91
C THR A 90 -14.29 -5.88 -8.96
N THR A 91 -14.56 -6.43 -10.14
CA THR A 91 -15.75 -7.25 -10.44
C THR A 91 -15.38 -8.40 -11.38
N ASN A 92 -16.38 -9.15 -11.87
CA ASN A 92 -16.19 -10.31 -12.74
C ASN A 92 -15.38 -11.46 -12.10
N TYR A 93 -15.60 -11.67 -10.80
CA TYR A 93 -15.12 -12.85 -10.09
C TYR A 93 -15.89 -14.10 -10.54
N ALA A 94 -15.24 -15.26 -10.45
CA ALA A 94 -15.81 -16.52 -10.90
C ALA A 94 -17.02 -16.93 -10.02
N ALA A 95 -17.93 -17.70 -10.62
CA ALA A 95 -19.04 -18.29 -9.90
C ALA A 95 -18.55 -19.24 -8.80
N LEU A 96 -19.40 -19.48 -7.80
CA LEU A 96 -19.08 -20.34 -6.66
C LEU A 96 -18.62 -21.73 -7.13
N GLY A 97 -17.48 -22.18 -6.58
CA GLY A 97 -16.91 -23.50 -6.90
C GLY A 97 -16.02 -23.54 -8.14
N LEU A 98 -15.87 -22.43 -8.87
CA LEU A 98 -14.99 -22.33 -10.04
C LEU A 98 -13.81 -21.39 -9.76
N GLU A 99 -12.66 -21.68 -10.37
CA GLU A 99 -11.48 -20.79 -10.42
C GLU A 99 -11.09 -20.16 -9.06
N SER A 100 -11.22 -20.95 -7.99
CA SER A 100 -10.89 -20.50 -6.63
C SER A 100 -9.42 -20.06 -6.57
N LYS A 101 -9.19 -18.87 -6.01
CA LYS A 101 -7.85 -18.24 -5.89
C LYS A 101 -7.18 -17.90 -7.24
N GLN A 102 -7.94 -17.81 -8.34
CA GLN A 102 -7.40 -17.52 -9.68
C GLN A 102 -7.83 -16.16 -10.24
N ARG A 103 -8.70 -15.41 -9.55
CA ARG A 103 -9.20 -14.10 -9.98
C ARG A 103 -9.00 -13.04 -8.89
N GLY A 104 -8.67 -11.82 -9.31
CA GLY A 104 -8.51 -10.69 -8.41
C GLY A 104 -7.52 -9.66 -8.93
N VAL A 105 -6.75 -9.09 -8.02
CA VAL A 105 -5.67 -8.14 -8.31
C VAL A 105 -4.35 -8.69 -7.82
N GLN A 106 -3.28 -8.34 -8.52
CA GLN A 106 -1.91 -8.64 -8.11
C GLN A 106 -1.11 -7.34 -8.03
N PHE A 107 -0.29 -7.25 -6.99
CA PHE A 107 0.67 -6.18 -6.79
C PHE A 107 2.07 -6.78 -6.73
N ASP A 108 2.96 -6.31 -7.61
CA ASP A 108 4.36 -6.70 -7.62
C ASP A 108 5.22 -5.50 -7.20
N VAL A 109 5.96 -5.68 -6.11
CA VAL A 109 6.82 -4.66 -5.50
C VAL A 109 8.15 -5.30 -5.15
N SER A 110 9.27 -4.68 -5.55
CA SER A 110 10.59 -5.15 -5.13
C SER A 110 10.82 -4.80 -3.67
N THR A 111 11.10 -5.81 -2.86
CA THR A 111 11.47 -5.68 -1.45
C THR A 111 12.97 -5.89 -1.22
N LEU A 112 13.76 -5.92 -2.30
CA LEU A 112 15.21 -6.10 -2.23
C LEU A 112 15.87 -5.01 -1.38
N GLY A 113 16.71 -5.42 -0.43
CA GLY A 113 17.38 -4.50 0.49
C GLY A 113 16.53 -4.02 1.67
N PHE A 114 15.27 -4.46 1.78
CA PHE A 114 14.40 -4.16 2.92
C PHE A 114 14.21 -5.40 3.81
N GLN A 115 13.92 -5.15 5.09
CA GLN A 115 13.62 -6.18 6.09
C GLN A 115 12.42 -5.74 6.95
N GLY A 116 11.76 -6.69 7.62
CA GLY A 116 10.59 -6.38 8.45
C GLY A 116 9.40 -5.86 7.63
N ILE A 117 9.20 -6.42 6.43
CA ILE A 117 8.18 -5.97 5.49
C ILE A 117 6.79 -6.11 6.10
N THR A 118 6.00 -5.04 6.03
CA THR A 118 4.60 -5.04 6.45
C THR A 118 3.73 -4.65 5.27
N PHE A 119 2.74 -5.48 4.96
CA PHE A 119 1.70 -5.18 4.00
C PHE A 119 0.44 -4.70 4.73
N LYS A 120 -0.14 -3.58 4.27
CA LYS A 120 -1.37 -2.99 4.81
C LYS A 120 -2.26 -2.57 3.65
N PHE A 121 -3.55 -2.77 3.79
CA PHE A 121 -4.54 -2.39 2.79
C PHE A 121 -5.90 -2.19 3.46
N ASP A 122 -6.70 -1.32 2.85
CA ASP A 122 -8.12 -1.18 3.18
C ASP A 122 -8.93 -2.05 2.22
N GLN A 123 -9.85 -2.85 2.76
CA GLN A 123 -10.73 -3.70 1.97
C GLN A 123 -12.19 -3.41 2.31
N ARG A 124 -12.97 -3.14 1.28
CA ARG A 124 -14.42 -3.11 1.34
C ARG A 124 -15.00 -4.22 0.48
N LEU A 125 -15.99 -4.92 1.02
CA LEU A 125 -16.78 -5.92 0.30
C LEU A 125 -18.19 -5.37 0.07
N SER A 126 -18.75 -5.60 -1.11
CA SER A 126 -20.13 -5.21 -1.44
C SER A 126 -21.13 -6.27 -0.99
N ASN A 127 -22.42 -5.93 -1.01
CA ASN A 127 -23.50 -6.89 -0.72
C ASN A 127 -23.56 -8.06 -1.71
N SER A 128 -22.90 -7.95 -2.86
CA SER A 128 -22.82 -8.98 -3.90
C SER A 128 -21.49 -9.72 -3.92
N SER A 129 -20.58 -9.47 -2.98
CA SER A 129 -19.30 -10.17 -2.93
C SER A 129 -19.46 -11.63 -2.50
N ASN A 130 -18.46 -12.45 -2.84
CA ASN A 130 -18.31 -13.76 -2.22
C ASN A 130 -18.19 -13.64 -0.69
N ASN A 131 -18.57 -14.69 0.03
CA ASN A 131 -18.52 -14.73 1.49
C ASN A 131 -17.08 -14.79 2.06
N THR A 132 -16.09 -15.02 1.19
CA THR A 132 -14.68 -15.14 1.55
C THR A 132 -13.82 -14.40 0.53
N TYR A 133 -12.70 -13.88 1.02
CA TYR A 133 -11.60 -13.35 0.22
C TYR A 133 -10.28 -13.83 0.81
N ILE A 134 -9.21 -13.79 0.03
CA ILE A 134 -7.89 -14.22 0.47
C ILE A 134 -6.83 -13.23 -0.04
N ALA A 135 -5.87 -12.91 0.81
CA ALA A 135 -4.62 -12.29 0.40
C ALA A 135 -3.56 -13.39 0.26
N GLN A 136 -2.94 -13.48 -0.92
CA GLN A 136 -1.82 -14.38 -1.19
C GLN A 136 -0.57 -13.55 -1.40
N TYR A 137 0.57 -14.07 -0.97
CA TYR A 137 1.86 -13.41 -1.15
C TYR A 137 2.96 -14.42 -1.43
N THR A 138 4.03 -13.94 -2.06
CA THR A 138 5.31 -14.64 -2.21
C THR A 138 6.42 -13.59 -2.15
N THR A 139 7.59 -13.98 -1.65
CA THR A 139 8.81 -13.16 -1.69
C THR A 139 9.80 -13.65 -2.76
N ASP A 140 9.45 -14.71 -3.48
CA ASP A 140 10.30 -15.39 -4.46
C ASP A 140 9.68 -15.33 -5.87
N ARG A 141 9.15 -14.16 -6.22
CA ARG A 141 8.63 -13.92 -7.57
C ARG A 141 9.74 -13.34 -8.43
N THR A 142 10.16 -14.09 -9.44
CA THR A 142 10.95 -13.58 -10.55
C THR A 142 9.99 -12.93 -11.54
N VAL A 143 10.13 -11.61 -11.74
CA VAL A 143 9.37 -10.83 -12.74
C VAL A 143 10.20 -10.69 -14.01
#